data_AF-V5RRS8-F1
#
_entry.id   AF-V5RRS8-F1
#
_cell.length_a   1.000
_cell.length_b   1.000
_cell.length_c   1.000
_cell.angle_alpha   90.00
_cell.angle_beta   90.00
_cell.angle_gamma   90.00
#
_symmetry.space_group_name_H-M   'P 1'
#
loop_
_entity.id
_entity.type
_entity.pdbx_description
1 polymer ?
#
loop_
_entity_poly.entity_id
_entity_poly.type
_entity_poly.pdbx_seq_one_letter_code
_entity_poly.pdbx_strand_id
1 'polypeptide(L)' 'MSHLKDPTTQYYTGEYPKQKQPTPGIQAKMTPVPDCGEKTYVGSGRLKDRKALVTGGDSGIGRAAAIA' A
#
# COMPACT_ATOMS: atom_id res chain seq x y z
N MET A 1 0.31 -9.95 -26.40
CA MET A 1 -1.05 -9.61 -25.95
C MET A 1 -0.94 -8.53 -24.90
N SER A 2 -1.55 -7.36 -25.10
CA SER A 2 -1.34 -6.21 -24.22
C SER A 2 -1.96 -6.43 -22.85
N HIS A 3 -1.13 -6.68 -21.84
CA HIS A 3 -1.50 -6.68 -20.41
C HIS A 3 -1.74 -5.25 -19.87
N LEU A 4 -2.30 -4.37 -20.68
CA LEU A 4 -2.63 -3.01 -20.26
C LEU A 4 -3.86 -3.07 -19.36
N LYS A 5 -3.67 -2.68 -18.10
CA LYS A 5 -4.76 -2.49 -17.12
C LYS A 5 -5.22 -1.04 -17.20
N ASP A 6 -6.53 -0.83 -17.18
CA ASP A 6 -7.11 0.50 -17.06
C ASP A 6 -6.85 1.03 -15.63
N PRO A 7 -6.07 2.11 -15.45
CA PRO A 7 -5.74 2.63 -14.13
C PRO A 7 -6.96 3.21 -13.41
N THR A 8 -8.03 3.60 -14.12
CA THR A 8 -9.24 4.19 -13.50
C THR A 8 -10.04 3.18 -12.69
N THR A 9 -9.87 1.89 -12.98
CA THR A 9 -10.59 0.77 -12.33
C THR A 9 -9.64 -0.24 -11.69
N GLN A 10 -8.34 0.06 -11.61
CA GLN A 10 -7.32 -0.86 -11.12
C GLN A 10 -7.40 -1.13 -9.60
N TYR A 11 -7.99 -0.20 -8.83
CA TYR A 11 -8.16 -0.32 -7.38
C TYR A 11 -9.63 -0.16 -7.00
N TYR A 12 -9.93 -0.10 -5.70
CA TYR A 12 -11.30 0.04 -5.21
C TYR A 12 -11.96 1.35 -5.69
N THR A 13 -13.09 1.23 -6.38
CA THR A 13 -13.87 2.35 -6.95
C THR A 13 -15.25 2.51 -6.30
N GLY A 14 -15.58 1.69 -5.30
CA GLY A 14 -16.86 1.75 -4.59
C GLY A 14 -16.90 2.86 -3.53
N GLU A 15 -18.05 2.97 -2.86
CA GLU A 15 -18.20 3.87 -1.71
C GLU A 15 -17.53 3.31 -0.46
N TYR A 16 -16.79 4.15 0.26
CA TYR A 16 -16.18 3.76 1.53
C TYR A 16 -17.22 3.76 2.67
N PRO A 17 -17.29 2.70 3.50
CA PRO A 17 -18.16 2.72 4.67
C PRO A 17 -17.69 3.79 5.65
N LYS A 18 -18.65 4.45 6.31
CA LYS A 18 -18.36 5.37 7.42
C LYS A 18 -17.61 4.61 8.51
N GLN A 19 -16.38 5.02 8.78
CA GLN A 19 -15.50 4.40 9.77
C GLN A 19 -14.64 5.48 10.43
N LYS A 20 -14.35 5.34 11.72
CA LYS A 20 -13.49 6.25 12.48
C LYS A 20 -12.66 5.47 13.48
N GLN A 21 -11.43 5.89 13.66
CA GLN A 21 -10.53 5.40 14.70
C GLN A 21 -9.85 6.59 15.37
N PRO A 22 -9.45 6.49 16.66
CA PRO A 22 -8.56 7.48 17.26
C PRO A 22 -7.18 7.43 16.59
N THR A 23 -6.52 8.59 16.48
CA THR A 23 -5.14 8.71 16.00
C THR A 23 -4.18 7.88 16.88
N PRO A 24 -3.19 7.16 16.30
CA PRO A 24 -2.80 7.12 14.87
C PRO A 24 -3.66 6.24 13.96
N GLY A 25 -4.57 5.44 14.52
CA GLY A 25 -5.36 4.44 13.79
C GLY A 25 -4.55 3.19 13.46
N ILE A 26 -5.25 2.09 13.17
CA ILE A 26 -4.65 0.81 12.77
C ILE A 26 -5.19 0.40 11.41
N GLN A 27 -4.33 0.35 10.38
CA GLN A 27 -4.78 0.10 9.00
C GLN A 27 -5.49 -1.26 8.84
N ALA A 28 -5.11 -2.26 9.63
CA ALA A 28 -5.72 -3.60 9.59
C ALA A 28 -7.19 -3.59 10.05
N LYS A 29 -7.65 -2.50 10.69
CA LYS A 29 -9.05 -2.29 11.11
C LYS A 29 -9.84 -1.44 10.12
N MET A 30 -9.25 -1.03 8.99
CA MET A 30 -9.94 -0.27 7.96
C MET A 30 -10.76 -1.20 7.05
N THR A 31 -11.78 -0.65 6.39
CA THR A 31 -12.58 -1.35 5.38
C THR A 31 -12.69 -0.49 4.12
N PRO A 32 -12.10 -0.90 2.99
CA PRO A 32 -11.14 -1.99 2.85
C PRO A 32 -9.82 -1.70 3.58
N VAL A 33 -9.04 -2.74 3.87
CA VAL A 33 -7.65 -2.59 4.31
C VAL A 33 -6.84 -2.04 3.11
N PRO A 34 -6.00 -1.00 3.30
CA PRO A 34 -5.17 -0.48 2.21
C PRO A 34 -4.29 -1.56 1.57
N ASP A 35 -4.20 -1.56 0.24
CA ASP A 35 -3.19 -2.29 -0.51
C ASP A 35 -1.89 -1.47 -0.50
N CYS A 36 -0.85 -2.00 0.15
CA CYS A 36 0.47 -1.36 0.22
C CYS A 36 1.46 -2.03 -0.75
N GLY A 37 0.98 -2.84 -1.70
CA GLY A 37 1.82 -3.56 -2.65
C GLY A 37 2.24 -4.96 -2.20
N GLU A 38 1.72 -5.47 -1.08
CA GLU A 38 2.12 -6.76 -0.47
C GLU A 38 2.06 -7.94 -1.43
N LYS A 39 1.16 -7.90 -2.41
CA LYS A 39 0.94 -8.98 -3.39
C LYS A 39 1.37 -8.62 -4.81
N THR A 40 1.64 -7.34 -5.08
CA THR A 40 1.74 -6.81 -6.45
C THR A 40 3.10 -6.20 -6.76
N TYR A 41 3.83 -5.70 -5.77
CA TYR A 41 5.16 -5.16 -6.00
C TYR A 41 6.18 -6.28 -6.26
N VAL A 42 7.02 -6.11 -7.28
CA VAL A 42 8.08 -7.06 -7.65
C VAL A 42 9.39 -6.29 -7.78
N GLY A 43 10.34 -6.56 -6.87
CA GLY A 43 11.66 -5.94 -6.90
C GLY A 43 12.55 -6.48 -8.02
N SER A 44 13.48 -5.64 -8.48
CA SER A 44 14.47 -5.99 -9.52
C SER A 44 15.92 -5.75 -9.08
N GLY A 45 16.18 -5.79 -7.76
CA GLY A 45 17.54 -5.66 -7.20
C GLY A 45 18.11 -4.24 -7.20
N ARG A 46 17.32 -3.22 -7.54
CA ARG A 46 17.76 -1.82 -7.68
C ARG A 46 18.32 -1.20 -6.40
N LEU A 47 17.96 -1.73 -5.23
CA LEU A 47 18.40 -1.25 -3.92
C LEU A 47 19.25 -2.27 -3.16
N LYS A 48 19.88 -3.22 -3.88
CA LYS A 48 20.75 -4.22 -3.26
C LYS A 48 21.80 -3.54 -2.36
N ASP A 49 22.01 -4.12 -1.18
CA ASP A 49 22.99 -3.71 -0.16
C ASP A 49 22.77 -2.32 0.47
N ARG A 50 21.63 -1.66 0.19
CA ARG A 50 21.25 -0.40 0.85
C ARG A 50 20.72 -0.65 2.25
N LYS A 51 20.85 0.37 3.10
CA LYS A 51 20.27 0.43 4.45
C LYS A 51 19.31 1.61 4.50
N ALA A 52 18.08 1.38 4.95
CA ALA A 52 17.02 2.39 4.97
C ALA A 52 16.43 2.53 6.38
N LEU A 53 16.05 3.76 6.73
CA LEU A 53 15.22 4.09 7.88
C LEU A 53 13.95 4.77 7.34
N VAL A 54 12.79 4.19 7.65
CA VAL A 54 11.49 4.72 7.22
C VAL A 54 10.64 4.99 8.47
N THR A 55 10.45 6.27 8.79
CA THR A 55 9.55 6.70 9.88
C THR A 55 8.09 6.53 9.43
N GLY A 56 7.23 6.00 10.28
CA GLY A 56 5.83 5.69 9.91
C GLY A 56 5.71 4.53 8.91
N GLY A 57 6.68 3.62 8.90
CA GLY A 57 6.70 2.44 8.03
C GLY A 57 5.69 1.34 8.39
N ASP A 58 4.87 1.54 9.44
CA ASP A 58 3.91 0.57 9.94
C ASP A 58 2.63 0.47 9.08
N SER A 59 2.27 1.56 8.40
CA SER A 59 1.02 1.67 7.64
C SER A 59 1.10 2.60 6.42
N GLY A 60 0.11 2.50 5.54
CA GLY A 60 -0.08 3.40 4.39
C GLY A 60 1.13 3.50 3.47
N ILE A 61 1.49 4.75 3.11
CA ILE A 61 2.54 5.04 2.12
C ILE A 61 3.93 4.65 2.66
N GLY A 62 4.20 4.87 3.95
CA GLY A 62 5.47 4.48 4.57
C GLY A 62 5.67 2.96 4.52
N ARG A 63 4.61 2.20 4.79
CA ARG A 63 4.61 0.73 4.62
C ARG A 63 4.83 0.30 3.17
N ALA A 64 4.18 0.95 2.22
CA ALA A 64 4.39 0.66 0.79
C ALA A 64 5.85 0.89 0.37
N ALA A 65 6.46 1.99 0.82
CA ALA A 65 7.88 2.25 0.59
C ALA A 65 8.81 1.26 1.31
N ALA A 66 8.41 0.73 2.48
CA ALA A 66 9.20 -0.27 3.19
C ALA A 66 9.16 -1.66 2.53
N ILE A 67 8.09 -1.98 1.79
CA ILE A 67 7.96 -3.21 0.99
C ILE A 67 8.85 -3.15 -0.28
N ALA A 68 9.13 -1.96 -0.81
CA ALA A 68 9.45 -1.72 -2.22
C ALA A 68 10.79 -1.02 -2.52
#